data_AF-A0AAP0H0U2-F1
#
_entry.id   AF-A0AAP0H0U2-F1
#
_cell.length_a   1.000
_cell.length_b   1.000
_cell.length_c   1.000
_cell.angle_alpha   90.00
_cell.angle_beta   90.00
_cell.angle_gamma   90.00
#
_symmetry.space_group_name_H-M   'P 1'
#
loop_
_entity.id
_entity.type
_entity.pdbx_description
1 polymer ?
#
loop_
_entity_poly.entity_id
_entity_poly.type
_entity_poly.pdbx_seq_one_letter_code
_entity_poly.pdbx_strand_id
1 'polypeptide(L)'
;METTAGGRAMVALCPLKGGEIVLRDSPILLYSAIPFHSDNHPDSHGYCSNCFTTIAQQSQDVSCSTCGCRFCTLDCQSTASATSHTPWACQALTASSLPSSKRF
;
A
#
# COMPACT_ATOMS: atom_id res chain seq x y z
N MET A 1 -3.15 33.07 -14.56
CA MET A 1 -2.20 31.96 -14.76
C MET A 1 -3.03 30.80 -15.27
N GLU A 2 -2.91 30.51 -16.56
CA GLU A 2 -3.78 29.60 -17.30
C GLU A 2 -3.03 28.29 -17.47
N THR A 3 -3.64 27.15 -17.12
CA THR A 3 -3.02 25.85 -17.35
C THR A 3 -3.09 25.55 -18.83
N THR A 4 -1.98 25.67 -19.55
CA THR A 4 -1.89 25.43 -21.00
C THR A 4 -2.20 23.98 -21.40
N ALA A 5 -2.36 23.07 -20.43
CA ALA A 5 -2.87 21.71 -20.60
C ALA A 5 -4.10 21.53 -19.70
N GLY A 6 -5.26 21.23 -20.30
CA GLY A 6 -6.60 21.30 -19.68
C GLY A 6 -6.90 20.27 -18.59
N GLY A 7 -6.24 20.39 -17.44
CA GLY A 7 -6.50 19.62 -16.22
C GLY A 7 -6.70 20.51 -14.99
N ARG A 8 -7.01 19.90 -13.84
CA ARG A 8 -7.02 20.60 -12.55
C ARG A 8 -5.62 20.60 -11.96
N ALA A 9 -5.15 21.75 -11.51
CA ALA A 9 -3.84 21.92 -10.88
C ALA A 9 -3.94 22.81 -9.63
N MET A 10 -2.94 22.71 -8.75
CA MET A 10 -2.76 23.63 -7.62
C MET A 10 -1.79 24.73 -8.01
N VAL A 11 -2.06 25.96 -7.58
CA VAL A 11 -1.21 27.13 -7.80
C VAL A 11 -0.85 27.72 -6.45
N ALA A 12 0.43 28.03 -6.24
CA ALA A 12 0.88 28.68 -5.03
C ALA A 12 0.34 30.12 -4.96
N LEU A 13 -0.28 30.47 -3.82
CA LEU A 13 -0.77 31.83 -3.56
C LEU A 13 0.29 32.73 -2.92
N CYS A 14 1.38 32.13 -2.42
CA CYS A 14 2.47 32.80 -1.71
C CYS A 14 3.83 32.22 -2.14
N PRO A 15 4.95 32.96 -1.97
CA PRO A 15 6.29 32.43 -2.21
C PRO A 15 6.59 31.23 -1.29
N LEU A 16 7.17 30.16 -1.85
CA LEU A 16 7.55 28.95 -1.13
C LEU A 16 9.03 28.97 -0.73
N LYS A 17 9.34 28.40 0.43
CA LYS A 17 10.72 28.25 0.93
C LYS A 17 11.25 26.85 0.66
N GLY A 18 12.59 26.72 0.58
CA GLY A 18 13.25 25.42 0.50
C GLY A 18 12.91 24.56 1.72
N GLY A 19 12.40 23.34 1.50
CA GLY A 19 11.99 22.40 2.55
C GLY A 19 10.59 22.63 3.12
N GLU A 20 9.82 23.58 2.59
CA GLU A 20 8.45 23.82 3.03
C GLU A 20 7.50 22.69 2.61
N ILE A 21 6.67 22.22 3.55
CA ILE A 21 5.65 21.21 3.29
C ILE A 21 4.36 21.90 2.86
N VAL A 22 4.05 21.82 1.56
CA VAL A 22 2.89 22.50 0.96
C VAL A 22 1.59 21.68 1.09
N LEU A 23 1.69 20.34 1.10
CA LEU A 23 0.55 19.44 1.22
C LEU A 23 0.96 18.18 1.99
N ARG A 24 0.09 17.71 2.86
CA ARG A 24 0.13 16.36 3.44
C ARG A 24 -1.21 15.70 3.19
N ASP A 25 -1.18 14.49 2.67
CA ASP A 25 -2.37 13.70 2.43
C ASP A 25 -2.11 12.25 2.81
N SER A 26 -3.16 11.55 3.20
CA SER A 26 -3.12 10.12 3.48
C SER A 26 -3.55 9.36 2.23
N PRO A 27 -2.88 8.24 1.87
CA PRO A 27 -3.27 7.47 0.70
C PRO A 27 -4.69 6.93 0.84
N ILE A 28 -5.48 7.02 -0.24
CA ILE A 28 -6.86 6.48 -0.29
C ILE A 28 -6.85 4.95 -0.13
N LEU A 29 -5.92 4.29 -0.80
CA LEU A 29 -5.69 2.87 -0.69
C LEU A 29 -4.19 2.62 -0.80
N LEU A 30 -3.75 1.62 -0.05
CA LEU A 30 -2.36 1.25 0.04
C LEU A 30 -2.24 -0.27 -0.13
N TYR A 31 -1.46 -0.68 -1.12
CA TYR A 31 -1.24 -2.08 -1.44
C TYR A 31 0.14 -2.30 -2.04
N SER A 32 0.58 -3.55 -2.02
CA SER A 32 1.82 -3.95 -2.68
C SER A 32 1.73 -3.84 -4.19
N ALA A 33 2.67 -3.14 -4.82
CA ALA A 33 2.84 -3.17 -6.28
C ALA A 33 3.54 -4.43 -6.79
N ILE A 34 4.12 -5.25 -5.88
CA ILE A 34 4.72 -6.55 -6.24
C ILE A 34 3.59 -7.55 -6.55
N PRO A 35 3.66 -8.29 -7.67
CA PRO A 35 2.65 -9.26 -8.04
C PRO A 35 2.42 -10.29 -6.92
N PHE A 36 1.15 -10.49 -6.55
CA PHE A 36 0.73 -11.49 -5.55
C PHE A 36 1.05 -12.93 -5.99
N HIS A 37 1.36 -13.14 -7.26
CA HIS A 37 1.66 -14.43 -7.89
C HIS A 37 3.13 -14.53 -8.27
N SER A 38 3.99 -14.82 -7.30
CA SER A 38 5.30 -15.38 -7.60
C SER A 38 5.58 -16.49 -6.61
N ASP A 39 5.01 -17.67 -6.88
CA ASP A 39 5.18 -18.90 -6.11
C ASP A 39 6.65 -19.36 -5.94
N ASN A 40 7.62 -18.64 -6.49
CA ASN A 40 9.04 -18.99 -6.42
C ASN A 40 10.01 -17.79 -6.28
N HIS A 41 9.56 -16.58 -5.91
CA HIS A 41 10.53 -15.50 -5.62
C HIS A 41 10.87 -15.48 -4.12
N PRO A 42 12.16 -15.56 -3.73
CA PRO A 42 12.60 -15.41 -2.34
C PRO A 42 12.32 -14.01 -1.75
N ASP A 43 11.71 -13.09 -2.51
CA ASP A 43 11.35 -11.71 -2.14
C ASP A 43 9.84 -11.51 -1.97
N SER A 44 9.12 -12.55 -1.58
CA SER A 44 7.69 -12.47 -1.23
C SER A 44 7.49 -11.44 -0.11
N HIS A 45 6.85 -10.31 -0.46
CA HIS A 45 6.43 -9.19 0.38
C HIS A 45 7.27 -8.98 1.65
N GLY A 46 8.56 -8.69 1.50
CA GLY A 46 9.49 -8.50 2.61
C GLY A 46 9.26 -7.21 3.42
N TYR A 47 8.04 -6.67 3.49
CA TYR A 47 7.72 -5.46 4.24
C TYR A 47 6.35 -5.54 4.91
N CYS A 48 6.21 -4.79 5.99
CA CYS A 48 4.96 -4.70 6.73
C CYS A 48 3.90 -3.92 5.93
N SER A 49 2.70 -4.48 5.79
CA SER A 49 1.56 -3.85 5.13
C SER A 49 0.93 -2.68 5.92
N ASN A 50 1.47 -2.33 7.09
CA ASN A 50 1.07 -1.15 7.88
C ASN A 50 2.13 -0.04 7.86
N CYS A 51 3.35 -0.35 8.30
CA CYS A 51 4.42 0.65 8.49
C CYS A 51 5.48 0.63 7.39
N PHE A 52 5.36 -0.25 6.39
CA PHE A 52 6.25 -0.40 5.22
C PHE A 52 7.71 -0.72 5.53
N THR A 53 8.04 -0.97 6.78
CA THR A 53 9.39 -1.36 7.16
C THR A 53 9.65 -2.78 6.67
N THR A 54 10.87 -3.03 6.21
CA THR A 54 11.31 -4.36 5.79
C THR A 54 11.19 -5.36 6.95
N ILE A 55 10.55 -6.50 6.69
CA ILE A 55 10.48 -7.64 7.61
C ILE A 55 11.73 -8.49 7.36
N ALA A 56 12.64 -8.54 8.33
CA ALA A 56 13.82 -9.39 8.22
C ALA A 56 13.40 -10.87 8.26
N GLN A 57 14.13 -11.74 7.55
CA GLN A 57 13.81 -13.17 7.40
C GLN A 57 13.73 -13.96 8.72
N GLN A 58 14.32 -13.46 9.82
CA GLN A 58 14.31 -14.11 11.14
C GLN A 58 13.29 -13.50 12.11
N SER A 59 12.49 -12.52 11.68
CA SER A 59 11.47 -11.89 12.52
C SER A 59 10.23 -12.78 12.57
N GLN A 60 9.63 -12.95 13.75
CA GLN A 60 8.25 -13.44 13.84
C GLN A 60 7.34 -12.37 13.24
N ASP A 61 6.68 -12.70 12.14
CA ASP A 61 5.70 -11.85 11.50
C ASP A 61 4.31 -12.47 11.56
N VAL A 62 3.30 -11.61 11.37
CA VAL A 62 1.89 -12.00 11.40
C VAL A 62 1.30 -11.81 10.02
N SER A 63 0.68 -12.85 9.47
CA SER A 63 0.05 -12.80 8.16
C SER A 63 -1.47 -12.75 8.28
N CYS A 64 -2.11 -11.97 7.41
CA CYS A 64 -3.55 -12.03 7.23
C CYS A 64 -3.93 -13.35 6.55
N SER A 65 -4.76 -14.17 7.20
CA SER A 65 -5.19 -15.47 6.69
C SER A 65 -6.09 -15.39 5.45
N THR A 66 -6.65 -14.21 5.17
CA THR A 66 -7.57 -13.99 4.04
C THR A 66 -6.81 -13.60 2.78
N CYS A 67 -5.91 -12.63 2.84
CA CYS A 67 -5.23 -12.06 1.67
C CYS A 67 -3.70 -12.24 1.65
N GLY A 68 -3.11 -12.84 2.68
CA GLY A 68 -1.66 -13.09 2.75
C GLY A 68 -0.79 -11.86 3.05
N CYS A 69 -1.37 -10.68 3.31
CA CYS A 69 -0.61 -9.49 3.72
C CYS A 69 0.17 -9.74 5.03
N ARG A 70 1.41 -9.24 5.12
CA ARG A 70 2.34 -9.49 6.22
C ARG A 70 2.46 -8.27 7.13
N PHE A 71 2.61 -8.50 8.43
CA PHE A 71 2.74 -7.45 9.46
C PHE A 71 3.90 -7.78 10.38
N CYS A 72 4.74 -6.79 10.68
CA CYS A 72 5.90 -7.00 11.56
C CYS A 72 5.50 -7.26 13.03
N THR A 73 4.30 -6.84 13.44
CA THR A 73 3.75 -7.06 14.78
C THR A 73 2.23 -7.22 14.73
N LEU A 74 1.65 -7.77 15.81
CA LEU A 74 0.20 -7.81 16.00
C LEU A 74 -0.38 -6.39 16.04
N ASP A 75 0.31 -5.43 16.66
CA ASP A 75 -0.12 -4.03 16.69
C ASP A 75 -0.23 -3.41 15.28
N CYS A 76 0.71 -3.74 14.39
CA CYS A 76 0.63 -3.33 13.00
C CYS A 76 -0.56 -3.94 12.28
N GLN A 77 -0.90 -5.20 12.55
CA GLN A 77 -2.09 -5.84 12.00
C GLN A 77 -3.38 -5.18 12.52
N SER A 78 -3.48 -4.96 13.84
CA SER A 78 -4.64 -4.33 14.47
C SER A 78 -4.83 -2.87 14.05
N THR A 79 -3.74 -2.13 13.87
CA THR A 79 -3.79 -0.74 13.38
C THR A 79 -4.24 -0.71 11.93
N ALA A 80 -3.68 -1.61 11.10
CA ALA A 80 -4.05 -1.68 9.70
C ALA A 80 -5.52 -2.08 9.52
N SER A 81 -6.05 -3.00 10.32
CA SER A 81 -7.45 -3.42 10.19
C SER A 81 -8.47 -2.29 10.37
N ALA A 82 -8.11 -1.25 11.13
CA ALA A 82 -8.90 -0.04 11.33
C ALA A 82 -8.60 1.09 10.31
N THR A 83 -7.54 0.97 9.51
CA THR A 83 -7.04 2.06 8.66
C THR A 83 -6.84 1.63 7.20
N SER A 84 -5.71 0.99 6.88
CA SER A 84 -5.28 0.67 5.52
C SER A 84 -5.72 -0.72 5.04
N HIS A 85 -6.03 -1.63 5.96
CA HIS A 85 -6.39 -3.03 5.74
C HIS A 85 -7.80 -3.35 6.24
N THR A 86 -8.76 -2.49 5.91
CA THR A 86 -10.17 -2.71 6.21
C THR A 86 -10.70 -4.00 5.59
N PRO A 87 -11.85 -4.53 6.04
CA PRO A 87 -12.45 -5.73 5.43
C PRO A 87 -12.67 -5.60 3.91
N TRP A 88 -13.07 -4.41 3.44
CA TRP A 88 -13.26 -4.16 2.00
C TRP A 88 -11.93 -4.21 1.23
N ALA A 89 -10.86 -3.62 1.79
CA ALA A 89 -9.53 -3.62 1.17
C ALA A 89 -8.96 -5.04 1.14
N CYS A 90 -9.11 -5.79 2.24
CA CYS A 90 -8.70 -7.18 2.32
C CYS A 90 -9.39 -8.05 1.26
N GLN A 91 -10.71 -7.90 1.07
CA GLN A 91 -11.45 -8.62 0.04
C GLN A 91 -10.99 -8.26 -1.38
N ALA A 92 -10.77 -6.97 -1.66
CA ALA A 92 -10.27 -6.53 -2.97
C ALA A 92 -8.91 -7.18 -3.31
N LEU A 93 -8.02 -7.31 -2.32
CA LEU A 93 -6.72 -7.96 -2.49
C LEU A 93 -6.86 -9.46 -2.81
N THR A 94 -7.81 -10.17 -2.16
CA THR A 94 -8.07 -11.58 -2.50
C THR A 94 -8.59 -11.79 -3.92
N ALA A 95 -9.37 -10.86 -4.45
CA ALA A 95 -9.87 -10.95 -5.83
C ALA A 95 -8.74 -10.75 -6.85
N SER A 96 -7.72 -9.95 -6.51
CA SER A 96 -6.54 -9.75 -7.34
C SER A 96 -5.54 -10.91 -7.31
N SER A 97 -5.68 -11.83 -6.34
CA SER A 97 -4.86 -13.04 -6.21
C SER A 97 -5.48 -14.27 -6.89
N LEU A 98 -6.38 -14.10 -7.88
CA LEU A 98 -6.71 -15.20 -8.80
C LEU A 98 -5.68 -15.25 -9.95
N PRO A 99 -5.23 -16.44 -10.38
CA PRO A 99 -4.36 -16.56 -11.54
C PRO A 99 -5.07 -16.00 -12.78
N SER A 100 -4.36 -15.18 -13.56
CA SER A 100 -4.83 -14.61 -14.84
C SER A 100 -5.06 -15.64 -15.96
N SER A 101 -5.35 -16.90 -15.63
CA SER A 101 -5.70 -17.94 -16.59
C SER A 101 -7.22 -18.06 -16.68
N LYS A 102 -7.83 -17.09 -17.39
CA LYS A 102 -9.11 -17.12 -18.14
C LYS A 102 -9.73 -15.72 -18.15
N ARG A 103 -9.23 -14.86 -19.04
CA ARG A 103 -10.06 -13.84 -19.68
C ARG A 103 -9.94 -14.05 -21.18
N PHE A 104 -11.01 -14.62 -21.73
CA PHE A 104 -11.25 -15.05 -23.12
C PHE A 104 -10.45 -16.25 -23.62
#